data_AF-A0A4Y2HLN9-F1
#
_entry.id   AF-A0A4Y2HLN9-F1
#
_cell.length_a   1.000
_cell.length_b   1.000
_cell.length_c   1.000
_cell.angle_alpha   90.00
_cell.angle_beta   90.00
_cell.angle_gamma   90.00
#
_symmetry.space_group_name_H-M   'P 1'
#
loop_
_entity.id
_entity.type
_entity.pdbx_description
1 polymer ?
#
loop_
_entity_poly.entity_id
_entity_poly.type
_entity_poly.pdbx_seq_one_letter_code
_entity_poly.pdbx_strand_id
1 'polypeptide(L)'
;MNTLLGVLLTTLLFCSYFTIGAAESDVPKGKKISLTVPKLTEEEINSNHMPFHMRCDACRAISFQIREAFDKGRRHRKTDLEHHEILDILEELCSKGFNDYGVKQVNGVNRLSGPGLETEHVMGMTQMGGHWPNRLRDMCFYYVGEAGEVDMYDTNKEGSEKLVEFLCYGKGVYGRCSKLKAPIKTEL
;
A
#
# COMPACT_ATOMS: atom_id res chain seq x y z
N MET A 1 -19.66 -19.17 79.08
CA MET A 1 -19.05 -17.97 79.68
C MET A 1 -17.81 -17.62 78.85
N ASN A 2 -17.83 -16.44 78.21
CA ASN A 2 -16.69 -15.71 77.62
C ASN A 2 -16.02 -16.14 76.29
N THR A 3 -16.76 -16.37 75.21
CA THR A 3 -16.19 -16.29 73.84
C THR A 3 -17.07 -15.63 72.78
N LEU A 4 -18.25 -15.09 73.15
CA LEU A 4 -19.20 -14.47 72.21
C LEU A 4 -19.01 -12.95 72.00
N LEU A 5 -18.07 -12.30 72.71
CA LEU A 5 -17.79 -10.86 72.56
C LEU A 5 -16.61 -10.54 71.62
N GLY A 6 -15.82 -11.54 71.18
CA GLY A 6 -14.57 -11.30 70.43
C GLY A 6 -14.70 -11.26 68.91
N VAL A 7 -15.81 -11.71 68.34
CA VAL A 7 -15.95 -11.89 66.87
C VAL A 7 -16.72 -10.74 66.21
N LEU A 8 -17.42 -9.90 66.99
CA LEU A 8 -18.18 -8.76 66.47
C LEU A 8 -17.37 -7.48 66.31
N LEU A 9 -16.15 -7.40 66.86
CA LEU A 9 -15.31 -6.20 66.74
C LEU A 9 -14.33 -6.24 65.57
N THR A 10 -14.07 -7.43 64.99
CA THR A 10 -13.13 -7.59 63.86
C THR A 10 -13.79 -7.44 62.49
N THR A 11 -15.11 -7.54 62.39
CA THR A 11 -15.83 -7.33 61.12
C THR A 11 -16.11 -5.86 60.80
N LEU A 12 -16.02 -4.95 61.79
CA LEU A 12 -16.22 -3.51 61.59
C LEU A 12 -14.95 -2.74 61.20
N LEU A 13 -13.77 -3.36 61.24
CA LEU A 13 -12.50 -2.73 60.88
C LEU A 13 -11.96 -3.10 59.49
N PHE A 14 -12.62 -4.02 58.76
CA PHE A 14 -12.22 -4.41 57.40
C PHE A 14 -13.10 -3.81 56.29
N CYS A 15 -14.21 -3.15 56.62
CA CYS A 15 -15.08 -2.50 55.63
C CYS A 15 -14.69 -1.06 55.26
N SER A 16 -13.67 -0.47 55.89
CA SER A 16 -13.26 0.92 55.67
C SER A 16 -12.03 1.11 54.79
N TYR A 17 -11.45 0.04 54.22
CA TYR A 17 -10.25 0.14 53.36
C TYR A 17 -10.43 -0.29 51.91
N PHE A 18 -11.66 -0.63 51.48
CA PHE A 18 -11.94 -0.83 50.06
C PHE A 18 -12.70 0.38 49.50
N THR A 19 -12.01 1.51 49.36
CA THR A 19 -12.43 2.53 48.40
C THR A 19 -12.32 1.88 47.02
N ILE A 20 -13.47 1.50 46.46
CA ILE A 20 -13.59 1.18 45.04
C ILE A 20 -13.26 2.48 44.30
N GLY A 21 -12.00 2.64 43.93
CA GLY A 21 -11.60 3.58 42.90
C GLY A 21 -12.29 3.11 41.63
N ALA A 22 -13.28 3.88 41.17
CA ALA A 22 -13.75 3.76 39.81
C ALA A 22 -12.52 3.99 38.92
N ALA A 23 -11.97 2.90 38.36
CA ALA A 23 -11.05 3.01 37.26
C ALA A 23 -11.87 3.61 36.12
N GLU A 24 -11.73 4.92 35.94
CA GLU A 24 -12.23 5.62 34.77
C GLU A 24 -11.49 4.98 33.60
N SER A 25 -12.19 4.11 32.86
CA SER A 25 -11.69 3.61 31.61
C SER A 25 -11.58 4.83 30.70
N ASP A 26 -10.37 5.37 30.58
CA ASP A 26 -10.00 6.35 29.58
C ASP A 26 -10.35 5.75 28.22
N VAL A 27 -11.56 6.07 27.72
CA VAL A 27 -11.95 5.80 26.35
C VAL A 27 -10.92 6.53 25.50
N PRO A 28 -10.07 5.81 24.73
CA PRO A 28 -9.06 6.46 23.92
C PRO A 28 -9.79 7.47 23.04
N LYS A 29 -9.47 8.77 23.18
CA LYS A 29 -10.05 9.83 22.34
C LYS A 29 -9.83 9.41 20.90
N GLY A 30 -10.88 8.88 20.29
CA GLY A 30 -10.83 8.34 18.94
C GLY A 30 -10.29 9.42 18.03
N LYS A 31 -9.14 9.16 17.41
CA LYS A 31 -8.61 10.01 16.35
C LYS A 31 -9.75 10.15 15.34
N LYS A 32 -10.30 11.36 15.16
CA LYS A 32 -11.42 11.61 14.23
C LYS A 32 -11.03 11.00 12.88
N ILE A 33 -11.66 9.90 12.51
CA ILE A 33 -11.44 9.27 11.22
C ILE A 33 -12.13 10.17 10.20
N SER A 34 -11.34 10.95 9.46
CA SER A 34 -11.86 11.69 8.32
C SER A 34 -12.09 10.72 7.18
N LEU A 35 -13.31 10.17 7.10
CA LEU A 35 -13.76 9.37 5.97
C LEU A 35 -14.10 10.33 4.82
N THR A 36 -13.08 10.80 4.10
CA THR A 36 -13.28 11.64 2.92
C THR A 36 -13.43 10.76 1.68
N VAL A 37 -14.58 10.86 1.00
CA VAL A 37 -14.74 10.26 -0.34
C VAL A 37 -13.85 11.03 -1.32
N PRO A 38 -13.01 10.37 -2.13
CA PRO A 38 -12.22 11.04 -3.15
C PRO A 38 -13.14 11.76 -4.14
N LYS A 39 -12.93 13.06 -4.34
CA LYS A 39 -13.60 13.83 -5.39
C LYS A 39 -12.75 13.73 -6.65
N LEU A 40 -13.27 13.06 -7.68
CA LEU A 40 -12.56 12.89 -8.93
C LEU A 40 -12.64 14.14 -9.80
N THR A 41 -11.57 14.41 -10.56
CA THR A 41 -11.55 15.43 -11.62
C THR A 41 -12.23 14.92 -12.89
N GLU A 42 -12.51 15.83 -13.83
CA GLU A 42 -13.09 15.46 -15.13
C GLU A 42 -12.21 14.47 -15.92
N GLU A 43 -10.88 14.66 -15.88
CA GLU A 43 -9.92 13.73 -16.48
C GLU A 43 -10.02 12.35 -15.81
N GLU A 44 -10.07 12.31 -14.47
CA GLU A 44 -10.13 11.07 -13.71
C GLU A 44 -11.42 10.29 -13.91
N ILE A 45 -12.51 10.96 -14.29
CA ILE A 45 -13.79 10.33 -14.60
C ILE A 45 -13.80 9.81 -16.04
N ASN A 46 -13.38 10.62 -17.00
CA ASN A 46 -13.67 10.37 -18.43
C ASN A 46 -12.48 9.79 -19.22
N SER A 47 -11.24 9.99 -18.78
CA SER A 47 -10.06 9.56 -19.54
C SER A 47 -9.80 8.06 -19.39
N ASN A 48 -9.38 7.37 -20.45
CA ASN A 48 -8.88 6.00 -20.31
C ASN A 48 -7.40 5.95 -19.92
N HIS A 49 -6.71 7.08 -19.86
CA HIS A 49 -5.29 7.15 -19.52
C HIS A 49 -5.06 7.48 -18.04
N MET A 50 -3.93 7.02 -17.51
CA MET A 50 -3.51 7.36 -16.15
C MET A 50 -3.20 8.86 -16.03
N PRO A 51 -3.89 9.59 -15.11
CA PRO A 51 -3.63 11.00 -14.86
C PRO A 51 -2.17 11.25 -14.51
N PHE A 52 -1.62 12.37 -14.99
CA PHE A 52 -0.19 12.65 -14.90
C PHE A 52 0.35 12.54 -13.46
N HIS A 53 -0.39 13.08 -12.49
CA HIS A 53 0.00 13.14 -11.08
C HIS A 53 -0.01 11.77 -10.36
N MET A 54 -0.63 10.74 -10.94
CA MET A 54 -0.65 9.37 -10.41
C MET A 54 0.31 8.41 -11.10
N ARG A 55 1.00 8.84 -12.18
CA ARG A 55 1.85 7.94 -12.98
C ARG A 55 3.02 7.35 -12.20
N CYS A 56 3.57 8.08 -11.23
CA CYS A 56 4.62 7.53 -10.37
C CYS A 56 4.07 6.42 -9.45
N ASP A 57 2.91 6.65 -8.82
CA ASP A 57 2.27 5.63 -8.00
C ASP A 57 1.93 4.40 -8.84
N ALA A 58 1.39 4.60 -10.06
CA ALA A 58 1.10 3.52 -10.99
C ALA A 58 2.35 2.70 -11.34
N CYS A 59 3.47 3.37 -11.62
CA CYS A 59 4.73 2.68 -11.89
C CYS A 59 5.19 1.81 -10.72
N ARG A 60 5.12 2.35 -9.49
CA ARG A 60 5.52 1.62 -8.29
C ARG A 60 4.59 0.43 -8.00
N ALA A 61 3.29 0.59 -8.21
CA ALA A 61 2.32 -0.49 -8.10
C ALA A 61 2.62 -1.62 -9.11
N ILE A 62 2.84 -1.28 -10.39
CA ILE A 62 3.17 -2.26 -11.43
C ILE A 62 4.48 -2.96 -11.11
N SER A 63 5.53 -2.22 -10.76
CA SER A 63 6.85 -2.78 -10.43
C SER A 63 6.76 -3.74 -9.24
N PHE A 64 5.98 -3.38 -8.21
CA PHE A 64 5.73 -4.24 -7.06
C PHE A 64 5.05 -5.54 -7.47
N GLN A 65 3.97 -5.47 -8.26
CA GLN A 65 3.24 -6.66 -8.68
C GLN A 65 4.07 -7.58 -9.58
N ILE A 66 4.90 -7.01 -10.46
CA ILE A 66 5.80 -7.79 -11.33
C ILE A 66 6.82 -8.56 -10.48
N ARG A 67 7.43 -7.88 -9.51
CA ARG A 67 8.32 -8.54 -8.55
C ARG A 67 7.62 -9.69 -7.84
N GLU A 68 6.46 -9.44 -7.23
CA GLU A 68 5.73 -10.48 -6.48
C GLU A 68 5.38 -11.67 -7.38
N ALA A 69 5.03 -11.42 -8.64
CA ALA A 69 4.73 -12.45 -9.62
C ALA A 69 5.97 -13.28 -10.00
N PHE A 70 7.12 -12.65 -10.24
CA PHE A 70 8.37 -13.35 -10.47
C PHE A 70 8.85 -14.14 -9.25
N ASP A 71 8.80 -13.55 -8.07
CA ASP A 71 9.19 -14.19 -6.81
C ASP A 71 8.28 -15.39 -6.52
N LYS A 72 6.99 -15.28 -6.83
CA LYS A 72 6.04 -16.40 -6.77
C LYS A 72 6.37 -17.47 -7.81
N GLY A 73 6.64 -17.11 -9.06
CA GLY A 73 6.99 -18.05 -10.14
C GLY A 73 8.29 -18.82 -9.86
N ARG A 74 9.24 -18.18 -9.18
CA ARG A 74 10.50 -18.81 -8.73
C ARG A 74 10.38 -19.56 -7.41
N ARG A 75 9.26 -19.43 -6.70
CA ARG A 75 9.12 -20.02 -5.37
C ARG A 75 9.37 -21.52 -5.45
N HIS A 76 10.28 -22.02 -4.61
CA HIS A 76 10.72 -23.42 -4.56
C HIS A 76 11.53 -23.93 -5.77
N ARG A 77 11.95 -23.05 -6.68
CA ARG A 77 12.84 -23.42 -7.80
C ARG A 77 14.30 -23.13 -7.46
N LYS A 78 15.18 -24.00 -7.97
CA LYS A 78 16.64 -23.83 -7.90
C LYS A 78 17.23 -23.19 -9.17
N THR A 79 16.46 -23.22 -10.26
CA THR A 79 16.82 -22.68 -11.56
C THR A 79 16.03 -21.40 -11.84
N ASP A 80 16.47 -20.67 -12.86
CA ASP A 80 15.75 -19.51 -13.36
C ASP A 80 14.51 -19.93 -14.16
N LEU A 81 13.63 -18.95 -14.41
CA LEU A 81 12.47 -19.11 -15.27
C LEU A 81 12.92 -19.11 -16.73
N GLU A 82 12.30 -19.97 -17.54
CA GLU A 82 12.46 -19.96 -18.98
C GLU A 82 11.71 -18.76 -19.58
N HIS A 83 12.13 -18.30 -20.76
CA HIS A 83 11.54 -17.12 -21.41
C HIS A 83 10.01 -17.20 -21.57
N HIS A 84 9.48 -18.36 -21.95
CA HIS A 84 8.03 -18.56 -22.09
C HIS A 84 7.28 -18.44 -20.75
N GLU A 85 7.88 -18.89 -19.65
CA GLU A 85 7.29 -18.77 -18.31
C GLU A 85 7.27 -17.30 -17.85
N ILE A 86 8.32 -16.54 -18.16
CA ILE A 86 8.39 -15.09 -17.87
C ILE A 86 7.28 -14.36 -18.62
N LEU A 87 7.10 -14.66 -19.91
CA LEU A 87 6.04 -14.09 -20.75
C LEU A 87 4.65 -14.39 -20.16
N ASP A 88 4.35 -15.66 -19.89
CA ASP A 88 3.06 -16.09 -19.35
C ASP A 88 2.72 -15.38 -18.02
N ILE A 89 3.72 -15.26 -17.12
CA ILE A 89 3.56 -14.57 -15.84
C ILE A 89 3.22 -13.09 -16.04
N LEU A 90 3.92 -12.40 -16.94
CA LEU A 90 3.71 -10.98 -17.19
C LEU A 90 2.36 -10.73 -17.89
N GLU A 91 1.98 -11.57 -18.85
CA GLU A 91 0.69 -11.46 -19.54
C GLU A 91 -0.49 -11.68 -18.59
N GLU A 92 -0.41 -12.72 -17.74
CA GLU A 92 -1.44 -12.99 -16.74
C GLU A 92 -1.53 -11.84 -15.73
N LEU A 93 -0.38 -11.38 -15.23
CA LEU A 93 -0.32 -10.30 -14.27
C LEU A 93 -0.91 -9.02 -14.86
N CYS A 94 -0.44 -8.58 -16.03
CA CYS A 94 -0.92 -7.33 -16.61
C CYS A 94 -2.44 -7.39 -16.84
N SER A 95 -2.97 -8.56 -17.24
CA SER A 95 -4.39 -8.76 -17.49
C SER A 95 -5.29 -8.70 -16.25
N LYS A 96 -4.82 -9.19 -15.09
CA LYS A 96 -5.69 -9.46 -13.93
C LYS A 96 -5.18 -8.91 -12.59
N GLY A 97 -3.95 -8.42 -12.51
CA GLY A 97 -3.24 -8.13 -11.25
C GLY A 97 -3.64 -6.84 -10.53
N PHE A 98 -4.55 -6.04 -11.09
CA PHE A 98 -4.74 -4.65 -10.64
C PHE A 98 -6.11 -4.34 -10.02
N ASN A 99 -6.91 -5.35 -9.68
CA ASN A 99 -8.24 -5.15 -9.10
C ASN A 99 -8.22 -4.59 -7.67
N ASP A 100 -7.13 -4.80 -6.94
CA ASP A 100 -6.96 -4.33 -5.56
C ASP A 100 -6.46 -2.89 -5.45
N TYR A 101 -6.32 -2.21 -6.59
CA TYR A 101 -5.92 -0.81 -6.65
C TYR A 101 -7.12 0.11 -6.85
N GLY A 102 -7.07 1.24 -6.17
CA GLY A 102 -8.07 2.29 -6.29
C GLY A 102 -7.48 3.65 -5.97
N VAL A 103 -8.33 4.65 -5.89
CA VAL A 103 -7.93 6.03 -5.57
C VAL A 103 -8.40 6.41 -4.20
N LYS A 104 -7.55 7.10 -3.44
CA LYS A 104 -7.88 7.70 -2.16
C LYS A 104 -7.42 9.16 -2.13
N GLN A 105 -8.04 9.98 -1.30
CA GLN A 105 -7.58 11.33 -1.08
C GLN A 105 -6.57 11.37 0.08
N VAL A 106 -5.36 11.85 -0.19
CA VAL A 106 -4.30 12.07 0.81
C VAL A 106 -3.90 13.54 0.76
N ASN A 107 -4.08 14.25 1.87
CA ASN A 107 -3.79 15.70 1.97
C ASN A 107 -4.48 16.54 0.88
N GLY A 108 -5.74 16.21 0.55
CA GLY A 108 -6.53 16.93 -0.46
C GLY A 108 -6.20 16.56 -1.91
N VAL A 109 -5.24 15.66 -2.14
CA VAL A 109 -4.84 15.22 -3.48
C VAL A 109 -5.22 13.75 -3.67
N ASN A 110 -5.76 13.42 -4.84
CA ASN A 110 -6.05 12.03 -5.18
C ASN A 110 -4.73 11.28 -5.45
N ARG A 111 -4.59 10.11 -4.85
CA ARG A 111 -3.43 9.23 -4.99
C ARG A 111 -3.91 7.80 -5.22
N LEU A 112 -3.16 7.03 -5.98
CA LEU A 112 -3.41 5.58 -6.05
C LEU A 112 -3.12 4.94 -4.69
N SER A 113 -3.85 3.88 -4.37
CA SER A 113 -3.75 3.12 -3.14
C SER A 113 -3.96 1.64 -3.45
N GLY A 114 -3.11 0.79 -2.87
CA GLY A 114 -3.14 -0.66 -3.04
C GLY A 114 -1.77 -1.26 -2.72
N PRO A 115 -1.60 -2.59 -2.86
CA PRO A 115 -0.38 -3.29 -2.47
C PRO A 115 0.90 -2.63 -3.00
N GLY A 116 1.88 -2.42 -2.11
CA GLY A 116 3.19 -1.88 -2.47
C GLY A 116 3.27 -0.35 -2.56
N LEU A 117 2.18 0.36 -2.25
CA LEU A 117 2.15 1.82 -2.17
C LEU A 117 2.07 2.28 -0.71
N GLU A 118 2.73 3.38 -0.37
CA GLU A 118 2.71 3.98 0.97
C GLU A 118 1.30 4.42 1.40
N THR A 119 0.45 4.70 0.42
CA THR A 119 -0.94 5.15 0.59
C THR A 119 -1.89 4.02 0.98
N GLU A 120 -1.47 2.75 0.85
CA GLU A 120 -2.24 1.58 1.26
C GLU A 120 -2.65 1.69 2.73
N HIS A 121 -1.69 1.98 3.60
CA HIS A 121 -1.88 2.02 5.05
C HIS A 121 -2.38 3.37 5.59
N VAL A 122 -2.54 4.38 4.71
CA VAL A 122 -3.08 5.68 5.12
C VAL A 122 -4.58 5.55 5.40
N MET A 123 -5.05 6.05 6.54
CA MET A 123 -6.48 6.01 6.85
C MET A 123 -7.29 6.84 5.84
N GLY A 124 -8.43 6.31 5.40
CA GLY A 124 -9.34 6.99 4.46
C GLY A 124 -10.11 6.00 3.59
N MET A 125 -11.11 6.48 2.87
CA MET A 125 -11.86 5.65 1.93
C MET A 125 -11.11 5.57 0.60
N THR A 126 -10.92 4.34 0.10
CA THR A 126 -10.38 4.08 -1.24
C THR A 126 -11.52 3.70 -2.17
N GLN A 127 -11.67 4.44 -3.27
CA GLN A 127 -12.58 4.09 -4.36
C GLN A 127 -11.88 3.09 -5.30
N MET A 128 -12.29 1.83 -5.23
CA MET A 128 -11.80 0.75 -6.08
C MET A 128 -12.60 0.65 -7.40
N GLY A 129 -12.09 -0.10 -8.36
CA GLY A 129 -12.80 -0.40 -9.62
C GLY A 129 -12.81 0.77 -10.62
N GLY A 130 -13.85 0.85 -11.45
CA GLY A 130 -13.96 1.86 -12.51
C GLY A 130 -12.84 1.75 -13.55
N HIS A 131 -12.24 2.87 -13.92
CA HIS A 131 -11.16 2.91 -14.91
C HIS A 131 -9.77 2.51 -14.36
N TRP A 132 -9.60 2.43 -13.03
CA TRP A 132 -8.26 2.26 -12.42
C TRP A 132 -7.56 0.96 -12.79
N PRO A 133 -8.22 -0.23 -12.73
CA PRO A 133 -7.58 -1.48 -13.13
C PRO A 133 -7.19 -1.48 -14.61
N ASN A 134 -8.03 -0.94 -15.49
CA ASN A 134 -7.74 -0.85 -16.93
C ASN A 134 -6.58 0.11 -17.22
N ARG A 135 -6.52 1.27 -16.55
CA ARG A 135 -5.41 2.21 -16.67
C ARG A 135 -4.08 1.58 -16.24
N LEU A 136 -4.08 0.77 -15.18
CA LEU A 136 -2.91 0.05 -14.70
C LEU A 136 -2.52 -1.10 -15.65
N ARG A 137 -3.48 -1.88 -16.15
CA ARG A 137 -3.26 -2.90 -17.18
C ARG A 137 -2.58 -2.32 -18.42
N ASP A 138 -3.14 -1.25 -18.97
CA ASP A 138 -2.63 -0.66 -20.20
C ASP A 138 -1.21 -0.09 -19.99
N MET A 139 -0.93 0.50 -18.81
CA MET A 139 0.43 0.91 -18.43
C MET A 139 1.37 -0.28 -18.21
N CYS A 140 0.89 -1.40 -17.67
CA CYS A 140 1.69 -2.61 -17.46
C CYS A 140 2.17 -3.18 -18.79
N PHE A 141 1.26 -3.39 -19.75
CA PHE A 141 1.63 -3.86 -21.09
C PHE A 141 2.58 -2.90 -21.80
N TYR A 142 2.36 -1.58 -21.63
CA TYR A 142 3.30 -0.59 -22.15
C TYR A 142 4.70 -0.74 -21.56
N TYR A 143 4.82 -0.92 -20.24
CA TYR A 143 6.13 -1.13 -19.62
C TYR A 143 6.79 -2.44 -20.04
N VAL A 144 6.03 -3.54 -20.11
CA VAL A 144 6.57 -4.82 -20.58
C VAL A 144 7.11 -4.69 -22.01
N GLY A 145 6.31 -4.14 -22.93
CA GLY A 145 6.70 -4.02 -24.33
C GLY A 145 7.88 -3.07 -24.56
N GLU A 146 8.02 -2.02 -23.76
CA GLU A 146 9.15 -1.10 -23.87
C GLU A 146 10.42 -1.61 -23.16
N ALA A 147 10.28 -2.43 -22.11
CA ALA A 147 11.39 -2.81 -21.24
C ALA A 147 12.02 -4.14 -21.66
N GLY A 148 11.20 -5.04 -22.20
CA GLY A 148 11.58 -6.42 -22.46
C GLY A 148 11.34 -7.29 -21.23
N GLU A 149 10.67 -8.41 -21.44
CA GLU A 149 10.30 -9.38 -20.40
C GLU A 149 11.53 -9.93 -19.68
N VAL A 150 12.57 -10.28 -20.46
CA VAL A 150 13.82 -10.85 -19.95
C VAL A 150 14.61 -9.83 -19.15
N ASP A 151 14.74 -8.60 -19.64
CA ASP A 151 15.47 -7.54 -18.96
C ASP A 151 14.82 -7.19 -17.62
N MET A 152 13.47 -7.18 -17.55
CA MET A 152 12.73 -7.00 -16.30
C MET A 152 13.01 -8.15 -15.32
N TYR A 153 13.01 -9.39 -15.79
CA TYR A 153 13.29 -10.56 -14.95
C TYR A 153 14.74 -10.58 -14.44
N ASP A 154 15.70 -10.32 -15.32
CA ASP A 154 17.12 -10.26 -14.98
C ASP A 154 17.41 -9.14 -13.97
N THR A 155 16.83 -7.95 -14.20
CA THR A 155 16.91 -6.84 -13.25
C THR A 155 16.32 -7.21 -11.89
N ASN A 156 15.19 -7.95 -11.86
CA ASN A 156 14.60 -8.41 -10.60
C ASN A 156 15.51 -9.38 -9.83
N LYS A 157 16.27 -10.23 -10.54
CA LYS A 157 17.26 -11.13 -9.91
C LYS A 157 18.42 -10.39 -9.26
N GLU A 158 18.78 -9.21 -9.75
CA GLU A 158 19.81 -8.36 -9.15
C GLU A 158 19.35 -7.69 -7.84
N GLY A 159 18.05 -7.52 -7.66
CA GLY A 159 17.45 -6.96 -6.46
C GLY A 159 16.05 -6.41 -6.71
N SER A 160 15.14 -6.63 -5.77
CA SER A 160 13.76 -6.14 -5.84
C SER A 160 13.63 -4.63 -6.08
N GLU A 161 14.55 -3.86 -5.51
CA GLU A 161 14.64 -2.42 -5.61
C GLU A 161 15.23 -1.97 -6.95
N LYS A 162 16.01 -2.83 -7.60
CA LYS A 162 16.58 -2.56 -8.93
C LYS A 162 15.50 -2.53 -9.99
N LEU A 163 14.51 -3.41 -9.90
CA LEU A 163 13.38 -3.39 -10.83
C LEU A 163 12.59 -2.06 -10.74
N VAL A 164 12.34 -1.59 -9.52
CA VAL A 164 11.65 -0.31 -9.29
C VAL A 164 12.50 0.86 -9.80
N GLU A 165 13.82 0.83 -9.57
CA GLU A 165 14.74 1.83 -10.08
C GLU A 165 14.75 1.88 -11.61
N PHE A 166 14.85 0.71 -12.24
CA PHE A 166 14.83 0.53 -13.69
C PHE A 166 13.54 1.06 -14.32
N LEU A 167 12.37 0.69 -13.79
CA LEU A 167 11.08 1.05 -14.39
C LEU A 167 10.59 2.46 -14.02
N CYS A 168 10.90 2.95 -12.83
CA CYS A 168 10.27 4.17 -12.30
C CYS A 168 11.20 5.38 -12.17
N TYR A 169 12.51 5.16 -12.07
CA TYR A 169 13.50 6.22 -11.89
C TYR A 169 14.53 6.30 -13.02
N GLY A 170 14.39 5.48 -14.05
CA GLY A 170 15.20 5.49 -15.26
C GLY A 170 15.02 6.76 -16.11
N LYS A 171 15.46 6.68 -17.37
CA LYS A 171 15.35 7.77 -18.35
C LYS A 171 14.16 7.53 -19.29
N GLY A 172 13.70 8.60 -19.94
CA GLY A 172 12.62 8.53 -20.94
C GLY A 172 11.29 8.06 -20.34
N VAL A 173 10.74 6.98 -20.90
CA VAL A 173 9.45 6.39 -20.50
C VAL A 173 9.46 5.89 -19.04
N TYR A 174 10.65 5.55 -18.52
CA TYR A 174 10.90 5.02 -17.17
C TYR A 174 11.22 6.07 -16.10
N GLY A 175 11.03 7.36 -16.37
CA GLY A 175 11.36 8.45 -15.45
C GLY A 175 10.18 9.03 -14.67
N ARG A 176 9.09 8.28 -14.50
CA ARG A 176 7.82 8.82 -13.95
C ARG A 176 7.95 9.30 -12.50
N CYS A 177 8.92 8.77 -11.75
CA CYS A 177 9.21 9.17 -10.38
C CYS A 177 10.46 10.06 -10.25
N SER A 178 11.19 10.34 -11.35
CA SER A 178 12.48 11.05 -11.27
C SER A 178 12.37 12.50 -10.77
N LYS A 179 11.20 13.13 -10.90
CA LYS A 179 10.93 14.45 -10.32
C LYS A 179 10.84 14.44 -8.78
N LEU A 180 10.65 13.27 -8.16
CA LEU A 180 10.59 13.10 -6.69
C LEU A 180 11.98 12.87 -6.06
N LYS A 181 13.01 12.56 -6.86
CA LYS A 181 14.42 12.44 -6.42
C LYS A 181 15.17 13.79 -6.46
N ALA A 182 14.55 14.88 -6.91
CA ALA A 182 15.23 16.17 -6.95
C ALA A 182 15.57 16.62 -5.52
N PRO A 183 16.85 16.94 -5.21
CA PRO A 183 17.21 17.42 -3.89
C PRO A 183 16.44 18.71 -3.61
N ILE A 184 15.76 18.76 -2.47
CA ILE A 184 15.24 20.01 -1.92
C ILE A 184 16.46 20.91 -1.76
N LYS A 185 16.57 21.95 -2.61
CA LYS A 185 17.54 23.02 -2.37
C LYS A 185 17.10 23.71 -1.08
N THR A 186 17.68 23.31 0.04
CA THR A 186 17.68 24.11 1.25
C THR A 186 18.61 25.28 0.96
N GLU A 187 18.04 26.39 0.49
CA GLU A 187 18.74 27.67 0.54
C GLU A 187 18.91 28.02 2.02
N LEU A 188 20.18 28.09 2.44
CA LEU A 188 20.66 28.66 3.68
C LEU A 188 21.09 30.11 3.39
#